data_AF-A0A167VLT6-F1
#
_entry.id   AF-A0A167VLT6-F1
#
_cell.length_a   1.000
_cell.length_b   1.000
_cell.length_c   1.000
_cell.angle_alpha   90.00
_cell.angle_beta   90.00
_cell.angle_gamma   90.00
#
_symmetry.space_group_name_H-M   'P 1'
#
loop_
_entity.id
_entity.type
_entity.pdbx_description
1 polymer ?
#
loop_
_entity_poly.entity_id
_entity_poly.type
_entity_poly.pdbx_seq_one_letter_code
_entity_poly.pdbx_strand_id
1 'polypeptide(L)' 'MLSENNLDLEIALQKIHELSMADGDLGYGYWYAVGQLLRRAAGMQAEINFLAKELERCRAMLARNSG' A
#
# COMPACT_ATOMS: atom_id res chain seq x y z
N MET A 1 -13.11 2.76 -16.54
CA MET A 1 -11.76 3.06 -16.04
C MET A 1 -11.92 3.81 -14.74
N LEU A 2 -11.85 3.11 -13.61
CA LEU A 2 -11.67 3.79 -12.32
C LEU A 2 -10.28 4.40 -12.41
N SER A 3 -10.20 5.74 -12.39
CA SER A 3 -8.90 6.39 -12.25
C SER A 3 -8.26 5.76 -11.02
N GLU A 4 -7.12 5.10 -11.21
CA GLU A 4 -6.25 4.78 -10.11
C GLU A 4 -5.89 6.13 -9.50
N ASN A 5 -6.69 6.55 -8.52
CA ASN A 5 -6.34 7.58 -7.58
C ASN A 5 -5.11 6.99 -6.89
N ASN A 6 -3.95 7.22 -7.50
CA ASN A 6 -2.63 7.09 -6.91
C ASN A 6 -2.60 8.10 -5.77
N LEU A 7 -3.36 7.77 -4.73
CA LEU A 7 -3.36 8.46 -3.47
C LEU A 7 -1.96 8.19 -2.95
N ASP A 8 -1.12 9.21 -3.09
CA ASP A 8 0.21 9.16 -2.53
C ASP A 8 0.06 8.95 -1.03
N LEU A 9 0.38 7.73 -0.60
CA LEU A 9 0.17 7.30 0.76
C LEU A 9 1.01 8.14 1.71
N GLU A 10 2.16 8.65 1.27
CA GLU A 10 3.00 9.52 2.08
C GLU A 10 2.29 10.85 2.34
N ILE A 11 1.72 11.47 1.30
CA ILE A 11 0.94 12.71 1.42
C ILE A 11 -0.30 12.50 2.29
N ALA A 12 -1.00 11.37 2.13
CA ALA A 12 -2.19 11.05 2.92
C ALA A 12 -1.85 10.88 4.41
N LEU A 13 -0.77 10.17 4.72
CA LEU A 13 -0.31 9.95 6.09
C LEU A 13 0.19 11.23 6.74
N GLN A 14 0.88 12.08 5.98
CA GLN A 14 1.32 13.38 6.47
C GLN A 14 0.12 14.27 6.83
N LYS A 15 -0.89 14.36 5.97
CA LYS A 15 -2.12 15.12 6.28
C LYS A 15 -2.88 14.56 7.48
N ILE A 16 -2.97 13.23 7.60
CA ILE A 16 -3.60 12.59 8.77
C ILE A 16 -2.86 12.97 10.06
N HIS A 17 -1.53 12.97 10.03
CA HIS A 17 -0.71 13.36 11.15
C HIS A 17 -0.91 14.84 11.53
N GLU A 18 -0.88 15.74 10.55
CA GLU A 18 -1.12 17.18 10.75
C GLU A 18 -2.50 17.44 11.37
N LEU A 19 -3.55 16.79 10.85
CA LEU A 19 -4.91 16.91 11.38
C LEU A 19 -5.04 16.29 12.79
N SER A 20 -4.33 15.19 13.06
CA SER A 20 -4.36 14.53 14.37
C SER A 20 -3.77 15.36 15.49
N MET A 21 -2.89 16.31 15.17
CA MET A 21 -2.24 17.21 16.13
C MET A 21 -3.06 18.47 16.40
N ALA A 22 -4.03 18.81 15.54
CA ALA A 22 -4.82 20.03 15.68
C ALA A 22 -5.83 19.98 16.84
N ASP A 23 -6.32 18.79 17.22
CA ASP A 23 -7.34 18.59 18.26
C ASP A 23 -6.76 18.05 19.60
N GLY A 24 -5.43 18.04 19.76
CA GLY A 24 -4.74 17.59 20.97
C GLY A 24 -4.36 16.09 21.02
N ASP A 25 -3.79 15.65 22.14
CA ASP A 25 -3.11 14.35 22.27
C ASP A 25 -3.99 13.11 22.05
N LEU A 26 -5.32 13.23 22.23
CA LEU A 26 -6.24 12.10 22.11
C LEU A 26 -6.38 11.61 20.65
N GLY A 27 -6.23 12.50 19.67
CA GLY A 27 -6.30 12.16 18.25
C GLY A 27 -5.02 11.50 17.74
N TYR A 28 -3.88 11.86 18.31
CA TYR A 28 -2.57 11.45 17.81
C TYR A 28 -2.36 9.94 17.79
N GLY A 29 -2.56 9.27 18.93
CA GLY A 29 -2.28 7.84 19.06
C GLY A 29 -3.16 6.99 18.14
N TYR A 30 -4.43 7.37 18.01
CA TYR A 30 -5.38 6.71 17.10
C TYR A 30 -4.97 6.89 15.63
N TRP A 31 -4.71 8.12 15.20
CA TRP A 31 -4.34 8.40 13.81
C TRP A 31 -2.95 7.87 13.45
N TYR A 32 -2.03 7.83 14.40
CA TYR A 32 -0.74 7.17 14.24
C TYR A 32 -0.91 5.67 13.98
N ALA A 33 -1.75 4.98 14.77
CA ALA A 33 -2.02 3.56 14.57
C ALA A 33 -2.68 3.28 13.22
N VAL A 34 -3.65 4.11 12.81
CA VAL A 34 -4.26 4.05 11.47
C VAL A 34 -3.18 4.23 10.39
N GLY A 35 -2.26 5.19 10.59
CA GLY A 35 -1.19 5.42 9.63
C GLY A 35 -0.22 4.25 9.48
N GLN A 36 0.12 3.57 10.58
CA GLN A 36 0.92 2.35 10.54
C GLN A 36 0.20 1.20 9.83
N LEU A 37 -1.11 1.06 10.04
CA LEU A 37 -1.91 0.05 9.33
C LEU A 37 -1.88 0.27 7.82
N LEU A 38 -2.05 1.51 7.37
CA LEU A 38 -2.03 1.85 5.94
C LEU A 38 -0.65 1.60 5.33
N ARG A 39 0.46 1.94 6.03
CA ARG A 39 1.82 1.61 5.58
C ARG A 39 2.02 0.11 5.39
N ARG A 40 1.58 -0.70 6.35
CA ARG A 40 1.66 -2.16 6.26
C ARG A 40 0.84 -2.69 5.08
N ALA A 41 -0.37 -2.19 4.90
CA ALA A 41 -1.25 -2.59 3.79
C ALA A 41 -0.60 -2.27 2.42
N ALA A 42 0.00 -1.10 2.26
CA ALA A 42 0.72 -0.76 1.03
C ALA A 42 1.95 -1.63 0.79
N GLY A 43 2.71 -1.96 1.85
CA GLY A 43 3.82 -2.92 1.75
C GLY A 43 3.34 -4.30 1.28
N MET A 44 2.26 -4.81 1.88
CA MET A 44 1.66 -6.08 1.47
C MET A 44 1.15 -6.05 0.01
N GLN A 45 0.55 -4.94 -0.43
CA GLN A 45 0.10 -4.80 -1.81
C GLN A 45 1.27 -4.80 -2.80
N ALA A 46 2.38 -4.14 -2.45
CA ALA A 46 3.59 -4.16 -3.26
C ALA A 46 4.18 -5.58 -3.39
N GLU A 47 4.20 -6.34 -2.28
CA GLU A 47 4.65 -7.73 -2.28
C GLU A 47 3.74 -8.64 -3.11
N ILE A 48 2.42 -8.50 -2.99
CA ILE A 48 1.45 -9.22 -3.83
C ILE A 48 1.70 -8.94 -5.31
N ASN A 49 1.89 -7.67 -5.67
CA ASN A 49 2.15 -7.27 -7.06
C ASN A 49 3.47 -7.86 -7.58
N PHE A 50 4.50 -7.92 -6.73
CA PHE A 50 5.77 -8.54 -7.06
C PHE A 50 5.61 -10.06 -7.29
N LEU A 51 4.99 -10.76 -6.34
CA LEU A 51 4.77 -12.21 -6.43
C LEU A 51 3.88 -12.59 -7.63
N ALA A 52 2.87 -11.78 -7.94
CA ALA A 52 2.02 -11.99 -9.11
C ALA A 52 2.83 -11.93 -10.41
N LYS A 53 3.75 -10.97 -10.55
CA LYS A 53 4.63 -10.85 -11.71
C LYS A 53 5.61 -12.03 -11.82
N GLU A 54 6.18 -12.47 -10.70
CA GLU A 54 7.07 -13.64 -10.69
C GLU A 54 6.32 -14.91 -11.09
N LEU A 55 5.09 -15.10 -10.59
CA LEU A 55 4.26 -16.24 -10.96
C LEU A 55 3.93 -16.24 -12.46
N GLU A 56 3.62 -15.08 -13.02
CA GLU A 56 3.35 -14.93 -14.46
C GLU A 56 4.59 -15.30 -15.30
N ARG A 57 5.78 -14.85 -14.89
CA ARG A 57 7.05 -15.23 -15.54
C ARG A 57 7.28 -16.74 -15.49
N CYS A 58 7.09 -17.37 -14.33
CA CYS A 58 7.21 -18.81 -14.17
C CYS A 58 6.26 -19.57 -15.09
N ARG A 59 4.99 -19.15 -15.16
CA ARG A 59 3.99 -19.75 -16.06
C ARG A 59 4.39 -19.61 -17.53
N ALA A 60 4.90 -18.44 -17.92
CA ALA A 60 5.37 -18.21 -19.29
C ALA A 60 6.59 -19.10 -19.64
N MET A 61 7.53 -19.27 -18.71
CA MET A 61 8.69 -20.16 -18.92
C MET A 61 8.26 -21.62 -19.07
N LEU A 62 7.32 -22.09 -18.24
CA LEU A 62 6.79 -23.45 -18.35
C LEU A 62 6.07 -23.66 -19.70
N ALA A 63 5.23 -22.71 -20.12
CA ALA A 63 4.54 -22.78 -21.41
C ALA A 63 5.52 -22.84 -22.58
N ARG A 64 6.62 -22.08 -22.53
CA ARG A 64 7.68 -22.11 -23.55
C ARG A 64 8.49 -23.41 -23.58
N ASN A 65 8.60 -24.11 -22.46
CA ASN A 65 9.36 -25.37 -22.36
C ASN A 65 8.49 -26.60 -22.65
N SER A 66 7.18 -26.43 -22.86
CA SER A 66 6.20 -27.51 -23.07
C SER A 66 5.74 -27.65 -24.53
N GLY A 67 6.32 -26.88 -25.46
CA GLY A 67 6.05 -26.92 -26.91
C GLY A 67 7.33 -27.01 -27.70
#